data_AF-A0A7J9G7G6-F1
#
_entry.id   AF-A0A7J9G7G6-F1
#
_cell.length_a   1.000
_cell.length_b   1.000
_cell.length_c   1.000
_cell.angle_alpha   90.00
_cell.angle_beta   90.00
_cell.angle_gamma   90.00
#
_symmetry.space_group_name_H-M   'P 1'
#
loop_
_entity.id
_entity.type
_entity.pdbx_description
1 polymer ?
#
loop_
_entity_poly.entity_id
_entity_poly.type
_entity_poly.pdbx_seq_one_letter_code
_entity_poly.pdbx_strand_id
1 'polypeptide(L)' 'MLKKQLSRLQTYLGRIKYMTRLLDIVIIVDQQEEYTTFREFITLRIPTICLINTNSNPSLAD' A
#
# COMPACT_ATOMS: atom_id res chain seq x y z
N MET A 1 -27.49 5.83 8.01
CA MET A 1 -26.53 4.74 8.24
C MET A 1 -25.72 4.40 6.99
N LEU A 2 -26.37 4.08 5.86
CA LEU A 2 -25.73 3.75 4.58
C LEU A 2 -24.71 4.79 4.07
N LYS A 3 -25.02 6.10 4.14
CA LYS A 3 -24.08 7.16 3.73
C LYS A 3 -22.76 7.14 4.53
N LYS A 4 -22.81 6.78 5.82
CA LYS A 4 -21.63 6.70 6.69
C LYS A 4 -20.77 5.47 6.36
N GLN A 5 -21.41 4.34 6.05
CA GLN A 5 -20.70 3.13 5.60
C GLN A 5 -20.07 3.33 4.23
N LEU A 6 -20.78 3.97 3.29
CA LEU A 6 -20.26 4.33 1.98
C LEU A 6 -19.04 5.26 2.09
N SER A 7 -19.13 6.30 2.94
CA SER A 7 -18.02 7.22 3.16
C SER A 7 -16.79 6.51 3.74
N ARG A 8 -16.96 5.62 4.73
CA ARG A 8 -15.85 4.80 5.24
C ARG A 8 -15.24 3.93 4.14
N LEU A 9 -16.08 3.26 3.35
CA LEU A 9 -15.61 2.41 2.24
C LEU A 9 -14.81 3.24 1.20
N GLN A 10 -15.28 4.45 0.88
CA GLN A 10 -14.57 5.35 -0.04
C GLN A 10 -13.24 5.86 0.54
N THR A 11 -13.17 6.12 1.85
CA THR A 11 -11.92 6.52 2.51
C THR A 11 -10.83 5.45 2.37
N TYR A 12 -11.18 4.17 2.56
CA TYR A 12 -10.19 3.08 2.53
C TYR A 12 -9.96 2.51 1.12
N LEU A 13 -11.01 2.29 0.33
CA LEU A 13 -10.93 1.60 -0.97
C LEU A 13 -11.04 2.54 -2.17
N GLY A 14 -11.33 3.83 -1.96
CA GLY A 14 -11.50 4.79 -3.05
C GLY A 14 -10.24 4.96 -3.92
N ARG A 15 -9.06 4.81 -3.31
CA ARG A 15 -7.76 4.91 -4.01
C ARG A 15 -7.52 3.77 -4.99
N ILE A 16 -8.09 2.58 -4.73
CA ILE A 16 -7.95 1.40 -5.59
C ILE A 16 -9.21 1.10 -6.42
N LYS A 17 -10.23 1.95 -6.35
CA LYS A 17 -11.53 1.75 -7.01
C LYS A 17 -11.42 1.54 -8.53
N TYR A 18 -10.37 2.08 -9.16
CA TYR A 18 -10.15 2.02 -10.60
C TYR A 18 -9.18 0.90 -11.01
N MET A 19 -8.71 0.07 -10.08
CA MET A 19 -7.87 -1.07 -10.41
C MET A 19 -8.69 -2.10 -11.21
N THR A 20 -8.25 -2.36 -12.44
CA THR A 20 -8.85 -3.37 -13.32
C THR A 20 -8.04 -4.66 -13.38
N ARG A 21 -6.80 -4.63 -12.88
CA ARG A 21 -5.83 -5.73 -12.84
C ARG A 21 -4.98 -5.61 -11.58
N LEU A 22 -4.30 -6.70 -11.22
CA LEU A 22 -3.30 -6.70 -10.15
C LEU A 22 -2.16 -5.73 -10.52
N LEU A 23 -1.57 -5.08 -9.52
CA LEU A 23 -0.42 -4.20 -9.73
C LEU A 23 0.79 -4.98 -10.21
N ASP A 24 1.40 -4.51 -11.30
CA ASP A 24 2.67 -5.06 -11.79
C ASP A 24 3.85 -4.57 -10.95
N ILE A 25 3.78 -3.36 -10.38
CA ILE A 25 4.81 -2.73 -9.53
C ILE A 25 4.14 -1.88 -8.45
N VAL A 26 4.67 -1.89 -7.23
CA VAL A 26 4.28 -0.99 -6.14
C VAL A 26 5.41 0.01 -5.88
N ILE A 27 5.07 1.29 -5.72
CA ILE A 27 6.02 2.32 -5.26
C ILE A 27 5.56 2.81 -3.89
N ILE A 28 6.36 2.58 -2.86
CA ILE A 28 6.08 3.04 -1.49
C ILE A 28 6.99 4.23 -1.18
N VAL A 29 6.38 5.28 -0.65
CA VAL A 29 7.10 6.46 -0.15
C VAL A 29 6.97 6.46 1.36
N ASP A 30 8.09 6.36 2.06
CA ASP A 30 8.17 6.27 3.53
C ASP A 30 7.56 4.97 4.11
N GLN A 31 8.43 4.00 4.43
CA GLN A 31 8.03 2.66 4.88
C GLN A 31 7.39 2.63 6.29
N GLN A 32 7.54 3.69 7.10
CA GLN A 32 7.25 3.59 8.52
C GLN A 32 5.75 3.48 8.84
N GLU A 33 4.88 4.03 7.99
CA GLU A 33 3.41 3.95 8.16
C GLU A 33 2.77 2.72 7.49
N GLU A 34 3.45 2.03 6.56
CA GLU A 34 2.84 1.04 5.66
C GLU A 34 3.35 -0.41 5.83
N TYR A 35 3.79 -0.80 7.04
CA TYR A 35 4.36 -2.13 7.30
C TYR A 35 3.41 -3.31 6.96
N THR A 36 2.11 -3.17 7.30
CA THR A 36 1.10 -4.21 7.01
C THR A 36 0.90 -4.40 5.51
N THR A 37 0.82 -3.29 4.78
CA THR A 37 0.65 -3.25 3.32
C THR A 37 1.85 -3.88 2.61
N PHE A 38 3.07 -3.63 3.12
CA PHE A 38 4.29 -4.22 2.58
C PHE A 38 4.31 -5.76 2.71
N ARG A 39 3.86 -6.30 3.83
CA ARG A 39 3.74 -7.76 4.04
C ARG A 39 2.80 -8.43 3.04
N GLU A 40 1.69 -7.77 2.71
CA GLU A 40 0.74 -8.27 1.71
C GLU A 40 1.39 -8.32 0.32
N PHE A 41 2.15 -7.28 -0.07
CA PHE A 41 2.83 -7.22 -1.37
C PHE A 41 3.98 -8.23 -1.51
N ILE A 42 4.78 -8.44 -0.46
CA ILE A 42 5.79 -9.52 -0.45
C ILE A 42 5.11 -10.88 -0.62
N THR A 43 4.00 -11.12 0.08
CA THR A 43 3.26 -12.38 0.00
C THR A 43 2.71 -12.62 -1.41
N LEU A 44 2.25 -11.56 -2.07
CA LEU A 44 1.76 -11.58 -3.44
C LEU A 44 2.89 -11.60 -4.51
N ARG A 45 4.16 -11.55 -4.09
CA ARG A 45 5.35 -11.49 -4.94
C ARG A 45 5.30 -10.33 -5.95
N ILE A 46 4.71 -9.22 -5.56
CA ILE A 46 4.65 -8.02 -6.40
C ILE A 46 5.96 -7.24 -6.21
N PRO A 47 6.70 -6.95 -7.28
CA PRO A 47 7.94 -6.19 -7.17
C PRO A 47 7.66 -4.80 -6.60
N THR A 48 8.42 -4.44 -5.56
CA THR A 48 8.19 -3.23 -4.78
C THR A 48 9.43 -2.34 -4.83
N ILE A 49 9.23 -1.07 -5.19
CA ILE A 49 10.26 -0.02 -5.15
C ILE A 49 9.97 0.86 -3.95
N CYS A 50 10.89 0.93 -2.98
CA CYS A 50 10.73 1.74 -1.79
C CYS A 50 11.62 2.99 -1.84
N LEU A 51 11.02 4.16 -1.66
CA LEU A 51 11.71 5.42 -1.38
C LEU A 51 11.86 5.55 0.14
N ILE A 52 13.08 5.32 0.60
CA ILE A 52 13.46 5.23 2.02
C ILE A 52 14.08 6.56 2.44
N ASN A 53 13.61 7.14 3.54
CA ASN A 53 14.20 8.35 4.11
C ASN A 53 15.39 7.97 5.01
N THR A 54 16.30 8.91 5.31
CA THR A 54 17.52 8.63 6.10
C THR A 54 17.26 8.10 7.52
N ASN A 55 16.02 8.19 8.01
CA ASN A 55 15.58 7.67 9.32
C ASN A 55 14.92 6.27 9.25
N SER A 56 14.72 5.72 8.05
CA SER A 56 13.98 4.47 7.85
C SER A 56 14.94 3.27 7.81
N ASN A 57 14.51 2.11 8.33
CA ASN A 57 15.34 0.91 8.39
C ASN A 57 15.38 0.20 7.02
N PRO A 58 16.53 0.17 6.33
CA PRO A 58 16.65 -0.41 4.98
C PRO A 58 16.46 -1.92 4.95
N SER A 59 16.56 -2.62 6.09
CA SER A 59 16.34 -4.07 6.17
C SER A 59 14.89 -4.50 5.89
N LEU A 60 13.99 -3.53 5.69
CA LEU A 60 12.60 -3.74 5.32
C LEU A 60 12.37 -3.63 3.82
N ALA A 61 13.35 -3.23 3.01
CA ALA A 61 13.26 -3.25 1.55
C ALA A 61 14.17 -4.37 1.04
N ASP A 62 13.57 -5.48 0.59
CA ASP A 62 14.23 -6.59 -0.09
C ASP A 62 13.41 -6.95 -1.34
#